data_AF-A0A956E7U0-F1
#
_entry.id   AF-A0A956E7U0-F1
#
_cell.length_a   1.000
_cell.length_b   1.000
_cell.length_c   1.000
_cell.angle_alpha   90.00
_cell.angle_beta   90.00
_cell.angle_gamma   90.00
#
_symmetry.space_group_name_H-M   'P 1'
#
loop_
_entity.id
_entity.type
_entity.pdbx_description
1 polymer ?
#
loop_
_entity_poly.entity_id
_entity_poly.type
_entity_poly.pdbx_seq_one_letter_code
_entity_poly.pdbx_strand_id
1 'polypeptide(L)'
;FLPLAFQKAIVWSLLFEGLGLGCGSGPLTGRYFPPLGGALYFLRPGTTKLPLFPGAALVGGVRRTLLDVLIYAALIIAAVRALVAPQLDASHLWPLVVLVPLIGICDRTIFLALRSEHYWPTLLCFLFAPNWIAGAKAVQLALWFWAGVSKLNHHFPTVVCVMNSNSPFTRLPAFRRLMYRSYPDDLRPSPLATLMGHAGTLLELGVPMVLLLAPEGPYLLLGMALMLMLHGYITSNVPMGVPIEWNFMVVYGGFALFWAHPDVRVWDLGSLPLALVLGLLLIGLPLLGNLAPKAISFLLAMRYYAGNWAYSIWLFRGESHRKLDRLTKVSPWIYDQLDRFYDRATSIGLVGKVMAFRLMHLHGRALPSLIPKAVPDLRDYEYLDGELVAGMALGWNFGDGHLHNEGLLRALQSQCAFEPGELRCIFVESQPLGGGALEYRICDAASGELERGALAVAELREMQPWGAPSALDSEPRRPSE
;
A
#
# COMPACT_ATOMS: atom_id res chain seq x y z
N PHE A 1 -21.58 -16.99 15.07
CA PHE A 1 -20.36 -17.18 14.27
C PHE A 1 -19.59 -18.36 14.85
N LEU A 2 -19.22 -19.36 14.05
CA LEU A 2 -18.44 -20.51 14.54
C LEU A 2 -16.95 -20.12 14.60
N PRO A 3 -16.23 -20.34 15.72
CA PRO A 3 -14.82 -19.96 15.86
C PRO A 3 -13.93 -20.48 14.71
N LEU A 4 -14.18 -21.71 14.23
CA LEU A 4 -13.49 -22.30 13.09
C LEU A 4 -13.67 -21.51 11.78
N ALA A 5 -14.85 -20.93 11.55
CA ALA A 5 -15.13 -20.17 10.32
C ALA A 5 -14.23 -18.92 10.23
N PHE A 6 -14.01 -18.24 11.36
CA PHE A 6 -13.11 -17.10 11.41
C PHE A 6 -11.65 -17.49 11.15
N GLN A 7 -11.19 -18.59 11.77
CA GLN A 7 -9.83 -19.09 11.53
C GLN A 7 -9.62 -19.47 10.07
N LYS A 8 -10.59 -20.14 9.44
CA LYS A 8 -10.55 -20.46 8.01
C LYS A 8 -10.61 -19.21 7.14
N ALA A 9 -11.38 -18.18 7.51
CA ALA A 9 -11.41 -16.92 6.78
C ALA A 9 -10.04 -16.24 6.77
N ILE A 10 -9.29 -16.25 7.88
CA ILE A 10 -7.92 -15.72 7.94
C ILE A 10 -6.97 -16.49 7.01
N VAL A 11 -7.01 -17.83 7.05
CA VAL A 11 -6.18 -18.66 6.15
C VAL A 11 -6.58 -18.46 4.70
N TRP A 12 -7.88 -18.34 4.43
CA TRP A 12 -8.41 -18.11 3.08
C TRP A 12 -7.97 -16.76 2.55
N SER A 13 -8.06 -15.69 3.34
CA SER A 13 -7.62 -14.36 2.92
C SER A 13 -6.12 -14.34 2.66
N LEU A 14 -5.30 -14.96 3.51
CA LEU A 14 -3.85 -15.10 3.25
C LEU A 14 -3.57 -15.83 1.94
N LEU A 15 -4.28 -16.92 1.66
CA LEU A 15 -4.14 -17.66 0.41
C LEU A 15 -4.60 -16.84 -0.80
N PHE A 16 -5.77 -16.20 -0.70
CA PHE A 16 -6.38 -15.42 -1.78
C PHE A 16 -5.47 -14.24 -2.19
N GLU A 17 -4.94 -13.53 -1.20
CA GLU A 17 -3.96 -12.45 -1.39
C GLU A 17 -2.64 -12.98 -1.93
N GLY A 18 -2.12 -14.09 -1.36
CA GLY A 18 -0.89 -14.75 -1.81
C GLY A 18 -0.93 -15.27 -3.24
N LEU A 19 -2.09 -15.68 -3.74
CA LEU A 19 -2.32 -16.05 -5.15
C LEU A 19 -2.37 -14.84 -6.09
N GLY A 20 -2.51 -13.63 -5.54
CA GLY A 20 -2.71 -12.39 -6.29
C GLY A 20 -4.13 -12.23 -6.80
N LEU A 21 -5.13 -12.83 -6.12
CA LEU A 21 -6.55 -12.71 -6.45
C LEU A 21 -7.23 -11.54 -5.73
N GLY A 22 -6.66 -11.07 -4.62
CA GLY A 22 -7.16 -9.92 -3.87
C GLY A 22 -6.51 -8.61 -4.28
N CYS A 23 -5.97 -7.93 -3.28
CA CYS A 23 -5.21 -6.70 -3.39
C CYS A 23 -4.04 -6.89 -4.38
N GLY A 24 -3.97 -6.08 -5.43
CA GLY A 24 -2.95 -6.24 -6.48
C GLY A 24 -3.41 -7.02 -7.72
N SER A 25 -4.72 -7.18 -7.91
CA SER A 25 -5.31 -7.74 -9.14
C SER A 25 -6.16 -6.73 -9.91
N GLY A 26 -6.39 -7.02 -11.19
CA GLY A 26 -7.31 -6.31 -12.05
C GLY A 26 -6.94 -4.87 -12.46
N PRO A 27 -7.84 -4.21 -13.21
CA PRO A 27 -7.58 -2.91 -13.86
C PRO A 27 -7.14 -1.79 -12.92
N LEU A 28 -7.70 -1.75 -11.70
CA LEU A 28 -7.42 -0.73 -10.69
C LEU A 28 -6.01 -0.85 -10.06
N THR A 29 -5.27 -1.90 -10.41
CA THR A 29 -3.87 -2.10 -10.03
C THR A 29 -2.95 -2.13 -11.25
N GLY A 30 -3.46 -1.72 -12.43
CA GLY A 30 -2.71 -1.70 -13.69
C GLY A 30 -2.56 -3.06 -14.37
N ARG A 31 -3.40 -4.06 -14.02
CA ARG A 31 -3.39 -5.38 -14.63
C ARG A 31 -4.62 -5.59 -15.49
N TYR A 32 -4.43 -5.58 -16.80
CA TYR A 32 -5.52 -5.75 -17.76
C TYR A 32 -5.44 -7.11 -18.44
N PHE A 33 -4.24 -7.55 -18.86
CA PHE A 33 -4.08 -8.85 -19.49
C PHE A 33 -2.65 -9.44 -19.29
N PRO A 34 -2.51 -10.52 -18.51
CA PRO A 34 -3.53 -11.13 -17.65
C PRO A 34 -3.95 -10.18 -16.51
N PRO A 35 -5.18 -10.31 -15.98
CA PRO A 35 -5.66 -9.49 -14.86
C PRO A 35 -5.02 -9.88 -13.52
N LEU A 36 -4.20 -10.93 -13.49
CA LEU A 36 -3.58 -11.49 -12.30
C LEU A 36 -2.06 -11.49 -12.46
N GLY A 37 -1.35 -11.11 -11.40
CA GLY A 37 0.09 -11.31 -11.27
C GLY A 37 0.36 -12.49 -10.35
N GLY A 38 0.78 -12.20 -9.11
CA GLY A 38 0.79 -13.16 -7.99
C GLY A 38 1.40 -14.51 -8.36
N ALA A 39 0.60 -15.58 -8.27
CA ALA A 39 1.03 -16.95 -8.55
C ALA A 39 1.67 -17.13 -9.94
N LEU A 40 1.26 -16.36 -10.96
CA LEU A 40 1.84 -16.43 -12.32
C LEU A 40 3.32 -15.99 -12.35
N TYR A 41 3.73 -15.17 -11.38
CA TYR A 41 5.11 -14.75 -11.16
C TYR A 41 5.79 -15.60 -10.09
N PHE A 42 5.14 -15.81 -8.96
CA PHE A 42 5.75 -16.43 -7.76
C PHE A 42 6.05 -17.92 -7.94
N LEU A 43 5.34 -18.62 -8.83
CA LEU A 43 5.65 -20.01 -9.21
C LEU A 43 6.66 -20.13 -10.36
N ARG A 44 7.20 -19.02 -10.85
CA ARG A 44 8.07 -19.00 -12.03
C ARG A 44 9.51 -18.64 -11.64
N PRO A 45 10.47 -19.57 -11.76
CA PRO A 45 11.88 -19.26 -11.61
C PRO A 45 12.33 -18.18 -12.61
N GLY A 46 13.31 -17.37 -12.23
CA GLY A 46 13.86 -16.30 -13.06
C GLY A 46 13.12 -14.97 -13.00
N THR A 47 11.88 -14.94 -12.48
CA THR A 47 11.15 -13.68 -12.26
C THR A 47 11.85 -12.79 -11.23
N THR A 48 11.68 -11.47 -11.33
CA THR A 48 12.35 -10.52 -10.43
C THR A 48 11.79 -10.62 -9.01
N LYS A 49 12.66 -10.57 -7.99
CA LYS A 49 12.30 -10.51 -6.56
C LYS A 49 13.06 -9.41 -5.82
N LEU A 50 12.58 -9.05 -4.63
CA LEU A 50 13.27 -8.15 -3.72
C LEU A 50 13.62 -8.88 -2.41
N PRO A 51 14.86 -9.38 -2.24
CA PRO A 51 15.23 -10.09 -1.02
C PRO A 51 15.25 -9.16 0.19
N LEU A 52 15.10 -9.72 1.39
CA LEU A 52 15.25 -8.98 2.65
C LEU A 52 16.71 -8.59 2.91
N PHE A 53 17.64 -9.48 2.56
CA PHE A 53 19.09 -9.27 2.69
C PHE A 53 19.78 -9.35 1.31
N PRO A 54 19.80 -8.24 0.54
CA PRO A 54 20.49 -8.20 -0.74
C PRO A 54 21.97 -8.62 -0.61
N GLY A 55 22.45 -9.46 -1.52
CA GLY A 55 23.84 -9.95 -1.52
C GLY A 55 24.11 -11.20 -0.66
N ALA A 56 23.15 -11.67 0.14
CA ALA A 56 23.26 -12.96 0.82
C ALA A 56 23.41 -14.12 -0.19
N ALA A 57 24.31 -15.07 0.09
CA ALA A 57 24.74 -16.08 -0.89
C ALA A 57 23.62 -16.94 -1.48
N LEU A 58 22.64 -17.36 -0.67
CA LEU A 58 21.57 -18.27 -1.12
C LEU A 58 20.28 -17.53 -1.52
N VAL A 59 19.92 -16.48 -0.80
CA VAL A 59 18.59 -15.85 -0.91
C VAL A 59 18.64 -14.39 -1.39
N GLY A 60 19.83 -13.79 -1.48
CA GLY A 60 20.02 -12.36 -1.74
C GLY A 60 20.08 -11.95 -3.22
N GLY A 61 19.85 -12.88 -4.14
CA GLY A 61 19.79 -12.59 -5.58
C GLY A 61 18.51 -11.86 -6.00
N VAL A 62 18.53 -11.21 -7.17
CA VAL A 62 17.40 -10.41 -7.70
C VAL A 62 16.40 -11.22 -8.53
N ARG A 63 16.67 -12.50 -8.78
CA ARG A 63 15.79 -13.44 -9.50
C ARG A 63 15.31 -14.54 -8.56
N ARG A 64 14.03 -14.92 -8.68
CA ARG A 64 13.47 -16.07 -7.98
C ARG A 64 14.16 -17.36 -8.42
N THR A 65 14.68 -18.07 -7.44
CA THR A 65 15.32 -19.39 -7.58
C THR A 65 14.27 -20.49 -7.46
N LEU A 66 14.67 -21.74 -7.73
CA LEU A 66 13.82 -22.90 -7.45
C LEU A 66 13.47 -23.00 -5.95
N LEU A 67 14.39 -22.62 -5.05
CA LEU A 67 14.12 -22.61 -3.61
C LEU A 67 12.96 -21.66 -3.27
N ASP A 68 12.99 -20.44 -3.79
CA ASP A 68 11.93 -19.43 -3.56
C ASP A 68 10.57 -19.97 -4.03
N VAL A 69 10.55 -20.57 -5.23
CA VAL A 69 9.34 -21.15 -5.84
C VAL A 69 8.81 -22.34 -5.03
N LEU A 70 9.68 -23.22 -4.54
CA LEU A 70 9.29 -24.37 -3.73
C LEU A 70 8.74 -23.95 -2.36
N ILE A 71 9.34 -22.95 -1.71
CA ILE A 71 8.83 -22.40 -0.44
C ILE A 71 7.44 -21.80 -0.66
N TYR A 72 7.26 -21.00 -1.72
CA TYR A 72 5.95 -20.44 -2.07
C TYR A 72 4.92 -21.54 -2.38
N ALA A 73 5.26 -22.53 -3.20
CA ALA A 73 4.37 -23.63 -3.52
C ALA A 73 3.96 -24.43 -2.25
N ALA A 74 4.91 -24.70 -1.36
CA ALA A 74 4.65 -25.36 -0.09
C ALA A 74 3.70 -24.53 0.79
N LEU A 75 3.84 -23.20 0.80
CA LEU A 75 2.94 -22.30 1.53
C LEU A 75 1.51 -22.40 0.99
N ILE A 76 1.33 -22.35 -0.33
CA ILE A 76 0.02 -22.47 -0.97
C ILE A 76 -0.62 -23.83 -0.65
N ILE A 77 0.14 -24.92 -0.77
CA ILE A 77 -0.33 -26.27 -0.44
C ILE A 77 -0.72 -26.37 1.04
N ALA A 78 0.07 -25.81 1.95
CA ALA A 78 -0.23 -25.79 3.37
C ALA A 78 -1.52 -25.02 3.68
N ALA A 79 -1.75 -23.89 3.00
CA ALA A 79 -2.97 -23.09 3.18
C ALA A 79 -4.20 -23.85 2.68
N VAL A 80 -4.12 -24.49 1.51
CA VAL A 80 -5.20 -25.35 0.99
C VAL A 80 -5.48 -26.51 1.93
N ARG A 81 -4.42 -27.20 2.42
CA ARG A 81 -4.54 -28.30 3.39
C ARG A 81 -5.28 -27.84 4.66
N ALA A 82 -4.95 -26.67 5.18
CA ALA A 82 -5.63 -26.09 6.34
C ALA A 82 -7.12 -25.79 6.05
N LEU A 83 -7.44 -25.26 4.87
CA LEU A 83 -8.82 -24.90 4.51
C LEU A 83 -9.75 -26.11 4.33
N VAL A 84 -9.24 -27.21 3.76
CA VAL A 84 -10.06 -28.43 3.54
C VAL A 84 -10.19 -29.29 4.80
N ALA A 85 -9.35 -29.08 5.81
CA ALA A 85 -9.44 -29.83 7.07
C ALA A 85 -10.75 -29.52 7.82
N PRO A 86 -11.40 -30.52 8.45
CA PRO A 86 -12.64 -30.29 9.21
C PRO A 86 -12.44 -29.41 10.45
N GLN A 87 -11.20 -29.35 10.96
CA GLN A 87 -10.78 -28.53 12.08
C GLN A 87 -9.32 -28.07 11.85
N LEU A 88 -8.90 -27.01 12.55
CA LEU A 88 -7.55 -26.47 12.44
C LEU A 88 -6.71 -26.83 13.67
N ASP A 89 -5.94 -27.90 13.54
CA ASP A 89 -4.94 -28.29 14.54
C ASP A 89 -3.57 -27.65 14.28
N ALA A 90 -2.68 -27.72 15.28
CA ALA A 90 -1.31 -27.20 15.20
C ALA A 90 -0.53 -27.71 13.95
N SER A 91 -0.76 -28.96 13.52
CA SER A 91 -0.11 -29.53 12.33
C SER A 91 -0.49 -28.85 11.02
N HIS A 92 -1.61 -28.11 10.99
CA HIS A 92 -2.07 -27.31 9.86
C HIS A 92 -1.50 -25.88 9.92
N LEU A 93 -1.34 -25.33 11.13
CA LEU A 93 -0.92 -23.95 11.36
C LEU A 93 0.60 -23.78 11.33
N TRP A 94 1.37 -24.72 11.89
CA TRP A 94 2.83 -24.66 11.94
C TRP A 94 3.49 -24.41 10.58
N PRO A 95 3.11 -25.11 9.49
CA PRO A 95 3.66 -24.83 8.18
C PRO A 95 3.45 -23.38 7.74
N LEU A 96 2.27 -22.79 7.97
CA LEU A 96 1.99 -21.40 7.61
C LEU A 96 2.83 -20.43 8.45
N VAL A 97 2.90 -20.65 9.77
CA VAL A 97 3.68 -19.83 10.70
C VAL A 97 5.16 -19.80 10.34
N VAL A 98 5.71 -20.90 9.82
CA VAL A 98 7.13 -21.02 9.43
C VAL A 98 7.39 -20.54 8.00
N LEU A 99 6.54 -20.92 7.04
CA LEU A 99 6.78 -20.65 5.62
C LEU A 99 6.60 -19.17 5.25
N VAL A 100 5.69 -18.44 5.92
CA VAL A 100 5.49 -17.00 5.69
C VAL A 100 6.76 -16.17 5.97
N PRO A 101 7.40 -16.22 7.15
CA PRO A 101 8.63 -15.48 7.39
C PRO A 101 9.79 -16.02 6.53
N LEU A 102 9.84 -17.32 6.26
CA LEU A 102 10.86 -17.91 5.40
C LEU A 102 10.80 -17.34 3.98
N ILE A 103 9.60 -17.23 3.39
CA ILE A 103 9.46 -16.59 2.07
C ILE A 103 9.74 -15.10 2.15
N GLY A 104 9.46 -14.42 3.27
CA GLY A 104 9.80 -13.00 3.43
C GLY A 104 11.28 -12.69 3.52
N ILE A 105 12.09 -13.60 4.07
CA ILE A 105 13.55 -13.52 3.99
C ILE A 105 14.02 -13.59 2.53
N CYS A 106 13.38 -14.48 1.76
CA CYS A 106 13.71 -14.75 0.37
C CYS A 106 13.22 -13.66 -0.60
N ASP A 107 12.00 -13.17 -0.40
CA ASP A 107 11.29 -12.23 -1.25
C ASP A 107 10.26 -11.43 -0.44
N ARG A 108 10.60 -10.16 -0.17
CA ARG A 108 9.73 -9.23 0.55
C ARG A 108 8.42 -8.98 -0.18
N THR A 109 8.40 -9.04 -1.52
CA THR A 109 7.17 -8.83 -2.28
C THR A 109 6.13 -9.87 -1.92
N ILE A 110 6.51 -11.15 -1.82
CA ILE A 110 5.58 -12.22 -1.48
C ILE A 110 5.09 -12.08 -0.03
N PHE A 111 5.99 -11.74 0.91
CA PHE A 111 5.60 -11.52 2.31
C PHE A 111 4.58 -10.39 2.46
N LEU A 112 4.75 -9.29 1.73
CA LEU A 112 3.80 -8.18 1.71
C LEU A 112 2.50 -8.55 0.98
N ALA A 113 2.58 -9.32 -0.12
CA ALA A 113 1.41 -9.82 -0.83
C ALA A 113 0.54 -10.72 0.05
N LEU A 114 1.13 -11.48 0.97
CA LEU A 114 0.42 -12.31 1.94
C LEU A 114 -0.23 -11.51 3.08
N ARG A 115 -0.10 -10.17 3.08
CA ARG A 115 -0.64 -9.29 4.14
C ARG A 115 -0.14 -9.71 5.53
N SER A 116 1.14 -10.07 5.58
CA SER A 116 1.76 -10.71 6.74
C SER A 116 1.77 -9.83 7.99
N GLU A 117 1.55 -8.52 7.86
CA GLU A 117 1.42 -7.60 8.98
C GLU A 117 0.22 -7.88 9.89
N HIS A 118 -0.80 -8.62 9.44
CA HIS A 118 -1.96 -8.96 10.26
C HIS A 118 -2.43 -10.42 10.15
N TYR A 119 -2.37 -11.06 8.98
CA TYR A 119 -2.74 -12.47 8.91
C TYR A 119 -1.73 -13.37 9.62
N TRP A 120 -0.43 -13.08 9.51
CA TRP A 120 0.58 -13.88 10.22
C TRP A 120 0.53 -13.73 11.75
N PRO A 121 0.43 -12.51 12.35
CA PRO A 121 0.16 -12.37 13.78
C PRO A 121 -1.12 -13.07 14.24
N THR A 122 -2.17 -13.08 13.42
CA THR A 122 -3.41 -13.80 13.75
C THR A 122 -3.19 -15.32 13.75
N LEU A 123 -2.39 -15.86 12.83
CA LEU A 123 -1.98 -17.28 12.85
C LEU A 123 -1.16 -17.63 14.11
N LEU A 124 -0.29 -16.72 14.58
CA LEU A 124 0.41 -16.90 15.85
C LEU A 124 -0.58 -16.98 17.02
N CYS A 125 -1.62 -16.14 17.02
CA CYS A 125 -2.67 -16.21 18.04
C CYS A 125 -3.36 -17.57 18.05
N PHE A 126 -3.73 -18.10 16.88
CA PHE A 126 -4.37 -19.41 16.79
C PHE A 126 -3.51 -20.55 17.34
N LEU A 127 -2.18 -20.44 17.17
CA LEU A 127 -1.26 -21.50 17.54
C LEU A 127 -0.78 -21.42 19.01
N PHE A 128 -0.61 -20.21 19.54
CA PHE A 128 0.09 -20.00 20.82
C PHE A 128 -0.75 -19.35 21.92
N ALA A 129 -1.95 -18.84 21.62
CA ALA A 129 -2.82 -18.26 22.64
C ALA A 129 -3.84 -19.30 23.15
N PRO A 130 -3.95 -19.51 24.47
CA PRO A 130 -5.08 -20.22 25.06
C PRO A 130 -6.43 -19.59 24.65
N ASN A 131 -6.47 -18.25 24.60
CA ASN A 131 -7.61 -17.50 24.09
C ASN A 131 -7.20 -16.70 22.85
N TRP A 132 -7.20 -17.35 21.70
CA TRP A 132 -6.81 -16.71 20.45
C TRP A 132 -7.75 -15.58 20.02
N ILE A 133 -9.01 -15.56 20.48
CA ILE A 133 -9.97 -14.48 20.17
C ILE A 133 -9.46 -13.16 20.76
N ALA A 134 -8.92 -13.17 21.97
CA ALA A 134 -8.29 -12.01 22.59
C ALA A 134 -7.13 -11.46 21.73
N GLY A 135 -6.27 -12.35 21.22
CA GLY A 135 -5.17 -11.98 20.32
C GLY A 135 -5.64 -11.44 18.97
N ALA A 136 -6.63 -12.09 18.34
CA ALA A 136 -7.22 -11.63 17.09
C ALA A 136 -7.90 -10.26 17.24
N LYS A 137 -8.57 -9.99 18.37
CA LYS A 137 -9.08 -8.65 18.71
C LYS A 137 -7.95 -7.63 18.79
N ALA A 138 -6.83 -7.97 19.41
CA ALA A 138 -5.68 -7.06 19.49
C ALA A 138 -5.13 -6.71 18.10
N VAL A 139 -5.01 -7.69 17.20
CA VAL A 139 -4.61 -7.47 15.79
C VAL A 139 -5.60 -6.53 15.09
N GLN A 140 -6.90 -6.79 15.22
CA GLN A 140 -7.95 -5.98 14.60
C GLN A 140 -7.95 -4.52 15.11
N LEU A 141 -7.82 -4.33 16.42
CA LEU A 141 -7.75 -3.00 17.03
C LEU A 141 -6.51 -2.25 16.59
N ALA A 142 -5.36 -2.91 16.48
CA ALA A 142 -4.12 -2.30 16.00
C ALA A 142 -4.26 -1.81 14.55
N LEU A 143 -4.89 -2.60 13.67
CA LEU A 143 -5.15 -2.20 12.29
C LEU A 143 -5.94 -0.89 12.22
N TRP A 144 -7.09 -0.80 12.91
CA TRP A 144 -7.89 0.43 12.92
C TRP A 144 -7.16 1.60 13.57
N PHE A 145 -6.50 1.35 14.70
CA PHE A 145 -5.83 2.40 15.45
C PHE A 145 -4.70 3.03 14.63
N TRP A 146 -3.80 2.23 14.08
CA TRP A 146 -2.67 2.76 13.31
C TRP A 146 -3.09 3.32 11.95
N ALA A 147 -4.13 2.76 11.33
CA ALA A 147 -4.73 3.36 10.14
C ALA A 147 -5.29 4.76 10.44
N GLY A 148 -5.92 4.95 11.59
CA GLY A 148 -6.35 6.27 12.09
C GLY A 148 -5.18 7.20 12.42
N VAL A 149 -4.17 6.73 13.15
CA VAL A 149 -2.96 7.51 13.49
C VAL A 149 -2.26 8.01 12.24
N SER A 150 -2.17 7.16 11.21
CA SER A 150 -1.50 7.53 9.96
C SER A 150 -2.16 8.73 9.26
N LYS A 151 -3.44 9.03 9.56
CA LYS A 151 -4.21 10.16 9.00
C LYS A 151 -4.07 11.46 9.80
N LEU A 152 -3.25 11.47 10.86
CA LEU A 152 -2.88 12.68 11.61
C LEU A 152 -1.84 13.49 10.83
N ASN A 153 -2.22 13.99 9.65
CA ASN A 153 -1.32 14.69 8.73
C ASN A 153 -2.09 15.66 7.80
N HIS A 154 -1.37 16.38 6.93
CA HIS A 154 -1.95 17.29 5.94
C HIS A 154 -2.26 16.65 4.58
N HIS A 155 -1.87 15.39 4.36
CA HIS A 155 -2.15 14.63 3.14
C HIS A 155 -3.59 14.13 3.08
N PHE A 156 -4.14 13.68 4.21
CA PHE A 156 -5.45 13.01 4.25
C PHE A 156 -6.61 13.87 3.72
N PRO A 157 -6.70 15.19 4.00
CA PRO A 157 -7.69 16.06 3.34
C PRO A 157 -7.65 16.00 1.81
N THR A 158 -6.46 15.80 1.24
CA THR A 158 -6.29 15.67 -0.22
C THR A 158 -6.78 14.31 -0.72
N VAL A 159 -6.54 13.24 0.05
CA VAL A 159 -7.13 11.92 -0.23
C VAL A 159 -8.64 12.00 -0.23
N VAL A 160 -9.24 12.58 0.82
CA VAL A 160 -10.70 12.75 0.92
C VAL A 160 -11.22 13.59 -0.23
N CYS A 161 -10.56 14.69 -0.57
CA CYS A 161 -10.90 15.52 -1.71
C CYS A 161 -10.99 14.72 -3.03
N VAL A 162 -9.90 14.01 -3.38
CA VAL A 162 -9.80 13.23 -4.63
C VAL A 162 -10.72 12.02 -4.61
N MET A 163 -10.84 11.33 -3.48
CA MET A 163 -11.66 10.13 -3.34
C MET A 163 -13.14 10.45 -3.51
N ASN A 164 -13.64 11.49 -2.83
CA ASN A 164 -15.05 11.90 -2.97
C ASN A 164 -15.34 12.49 -4.35
N SER A 165 -14.40 13.16 -5.01
CA SER A 165 -14.65 13.71 -6.35
C SER A 165 -14.64 12.65 -7.45
N ASN A 166 -13.95 11.52 -7.23
CA ASN A 166 -13.88 10.40 -8.16
C ASN A 166 -14.84 9.23 -7.85
N SER A 167 -15.49 9.23 -6.69
CA SER A 167 -16.35 8.10 -6.31
C SER A 167 -17.47 7.85 -7.33
N PRO A 168 -17.77 6.56 -7.61
CA PRO A 168 -18.86 6.19 -8.49
C PRO A 168 -20.25 6.50 -7.91
N PHE A 169 -20.34 6.76 -6.60
CA PHE A 169 -21.58 7.07 -5.89
C PHE A 169 -21.78 8.58 -5.65
N THR A 170 -20.72 9.39 -5.76
CA THR A 170 -20.79 10.86 -5.65
C THR A 170 -20.91 11.52 -7.03
N ARG A 171 -21.96 11.20 -7.80
CA ARG A 171 -22.09 11.63 -9.20
C ARG A 171 -22.48 13.09 -9.41
N LEU A 172 -22.96 13.79 -8.37
CA LEU A 172 -23.43 15.16 -8.48
C LEU A 172 -22.26 16.13 -8.70
N PRO A 173 -22.17 16.84 -9.85
CA PRO A 173 -21.04 17.73 -10.14
C PRO A 173 -20.86 18.84 -9.10
N ALA A 174 -21.95 19.37 -8.54
CA ALA A 174 -21.90 20.38 -7.49
C ALA A 174 -21.15 19.88 -6.25
N PHE A 175 -21.45 18.65 -5.79
CA PHE A 175 -20.77 18.04 -4.65
C PHE A 175 -19.27 17.79 -4.95
N ARG A 176 -18.94 17.31 -6.15
CA ARG A 176 -17.54 17.12 -6.57
C ARG A 176 -16.77 18.43 -6.54
N ARG A 177 -17.38 19.54 -6.97
CA ARG A 177 -16.77 20.88 -6.96
C ARG A 177 -16.56 21.39 -5.53
N LEU A 178 -17.47 21.10 -4.59
CA LEU A 178 -17.33 21.46 -3.18
C LEU A 178 -16.11 20.82 -2.48
N MET A 179 -15.51 19.78 -3.06
CA MET A 179 -14.26 19.19 -2.53
C MET A 179 -13.04 20.09 -2.76
N TYR A 180 -13.12 21.04 -3.68
CA TYR A 180 -12.03 21.93 -4.08
C TYR A 180 -12.26 23.35 -3.58
N ARG A 181 -11.19 24.12 -3.34
CA ARG A 181 -11.29 25.52 -2.90
C ARG A 181 -12.04 26.39 -3.91
N SER A 182 -11.70 26.27 -5.20
CA SER A 182 -12.36 27.00 -6.28
C SER A 182 -12.20 26.24 -7.60
N TYR A 183 -13.08 25.29 -7.92
CA TYR A 183 -12.98 24.55 -9.17
C TYR A 183 -13.36 25.43 -10.39
N PRO A 184 -12.57 25.43 -11.48
CA PRO A 184 -11.39 24.61 -11.75
C PRO A 184 -10.03 25.24 -11.40
N ASP A 185 -10.02 26.50 -10.93
CA ASP A 185 -8.80 27.33 -10.81
C ASP A 185 -7.92 27.01 -9.59
N ASP A 186 -8.51 26.52 -8.50
CA ASP A 186 -7.82 26.10 -7.27
C ASP A 186 -8.32 24.72 -6.82
N LEU A 187 -7.50 23.71 -7.11
CA LEU A 187 -7.77 22.30 -6.83
C LEU A 187 -7.22 21.83 -5.48
N ARG A 188 -6.82 22.76 -4.61
CA ARG A 188 -6.47 22.41 -3.23
C ARG A 188 -7.72 21.99 -2.44
N PRO A 189 -7.58 21.17 -1.38
CA PRO A 189 -8.71 20.74 -0.58
C PRO A 189 -9.49 21.93 -0.01
N SER A 190 -10.81 21.88 -0.12
CA SER A 190 -11.72 22.87 0.47
C SER A 190 -11.79 22.73 2.01
N PRO A 191 -12.39 23.71 2.71
CA PRO A 191 -12.72 23.56 4.12
C PRO A 191 -13.61 22.34 4.39
N LEU A 192 -14.54 22.01 3.49
CA LEU A 192 -15.39 20.82 3.60
C LEU A 192 -14.57 19.53 3.50
N ALA A 193 -13.68 19.41 2.51
CA ALA A 193 -12.81 18.25 2.37
C ALA A 193 -11.89 18.07 3.59
N THR A 194 -11.41 19.19 4.16
CA THR A 194 -10.60 19.20 5.38
C THR A 194 -11.40 18.73 6.59
N LEU A 195 -12.61 19.26 6.79
CA LEU A 195 -13.51 18.83 7.86
C LEU A 195 -13.87 17.35 7.75
N MET A 196 -14.20 16.87 6.54
CA MET A 196 -14.48 15.45 6.28
C MET A 196 -13.25 14.58 6.54
N GLY A 197 -12.05 15.05 6.21
CA GLY A 197 -10.79 14.41 6.58
C GLY A 197 -10.65 14.23 8.08
N HIS A 198 -10.83 15.30 8.87
CA HIS A 198 -10.75 15.21 10.32
C HIS A 198 -11.84 14.31 10.92
N ALA A 199 -13.08 14.37 10.40
CA ALA A 199 -14.16 13.50 10.81
C ALA A 199 -13.85 12.02 10.52
N GLY A 200 -13.27 11.72 9.36
CA GLY A 200 -12.80 10.38 9.01
C GLY A 200 -11.71 9.88 9.96
N THR A 201 -10.71 10.72 10.26
CA THR A 201 -9.67 10.39 11.24
C THR A 201 -10.24 10.12 12.64
N LEU A 202 -11.16 10.98 13.11
CA LEU A 202 -11.83 10.80 14.40
C LEU A 202 -12.65 9.51 14.44
N LEU A 203 -13.39 9.21 13.38
CA LEU A 203 -14.17 7.98 13.27
C LEU A 203 -13.27 6.75 13.36
N GLU A 204 -12.18 6.72 12.59
CA GLU A 204 -11.27 5.58 12.50
C GLU A 204 -10.47 5.34 13.80
N LEU A 205 -10.14 6.40 14.54
CA LEU A 205 -9.58 6.29 15.89
C LEU A 205 -10.64 5.93 16.94
N GLY A 206 -11.88 6.41 16.75
CA GLY A 206 -12.98 6.19 17.69
C GLY A 206 -13.44 4.73 17.74
N VAL A 207 -13.54 4.06 16.58
CA VAL A 207 -13.96 2.64 16.49
C VAL A 207 -13.15 1.72 17.42
N PRO A 208 -11.81 1.64 17.32
CA PRO A 208 -11.04 0.75 18.18
C PRO A 208 -11.08 1.18 19.64
N MET A 209 -11.20 2.48 19.96
CA MET A 209 -11.30 2.92 21.36
C MET A 209 -12.61 2.49 22.02
N VAL A 210 -13.74 2.65 21.32
CA VAL A 210 -15.05 2.20 21.82
C VAL A 210 -15.06 0.68 21.99
N LEU A 211 -14.59 -0.06 20.98
CA LEU A 211 -14.57 -1.53 21.00
C LEU A 211 -13.56 -2.14 21.98
N LEU A 212 -12.53 -1.38 22.39
CA LEU A 212 -11.59 -1.80 23.41
C LEU A 212 -12.09 -1.51 24.83
N LEU A 213 -12.62 -0.31 25.06
CA LEU A 213 -12.92 0.19 26.41
C LEU A 213 -14.35 -0.12 26.88
N ALA A 214 -15.30 -0.19 25.95
CA ALA A 214 -16.71 -0.39 26.27
C ALA A 214 -17.38 -1.41 25.32
N PRO A 215 -16.93 -2.69 25.32
CA PRO A 215 -17.38 -3.71 24.37
C PRO A 215 -18.74 -4.33 24.72
N GLU A 216 -19.57 -3.68 25.54
CA GLU A 216 -20.85 -4.22 26.02
C GLU A 216 -22.00 -3.21 25.90
N GLY A 217 -23.22 -3.76 25.84
CA GLY A 217 -24.46 -2.98 25.85
C GLY A 217 -24.54 -1.92 24.75
N PRO A 218 -24.99 -0.68 25.06
CA PRO A 218 -25.19 0.37 24.05
C PRO A 218 -23.88 0.83 23.38
N TYR A 219 -22.75 0.70 24.06
CA TYR A 219 -21.45 1.12 23.51
C TYR A 219 -20.92 0.14 22.46
N LEU A 220 -21.18 -1.17 22.62
CA LEU A 220 -20.91 -2.13 21.56
C LEU A 220 -21.71 -1.80 20.30
N LEU A 221 -23.01 -1.50 20.44
CA LEU A 221 -23.85 -1.12 19.31
C LEU A 221 -23.31 0.14 18.62
N LEU A 222 -22.89 1.15 19.40
CA LEU A 222 -22.25 2.34 18.87
C LEU A 222 -20.96 2.01 18.12
N GLY A 223 -20.04 1.24 18.71
CA GLY A 223 -18.78 0.85 18.08
C GLY A 223 -18.99 0.09 16.77
N MET A 224 -19.95 -0.83 16.74
CA MET A 224 -20.32 -1.57 15.53
C MET A 224 -20.97 -0.67 14.47
N ALA A 225 -21.83 0.27 14.86
CA ALA A 225 -22.42 1.24 13.94
C ALA A 225 -21.36 2.16 13.31
N LEU A 226 -20.41 2.67 14.12
CA LEU A 226 -19.29 3.48 13.64
C LEU A 226 -18.38 2.67 12.70
N MET A 227 -18.07 1.42 13.04
CA MET A 227 -17.29 0.51 12.19
C MET A 227 -18.00 0.29 10.84
N LEU A 228 -19.30 -0.02 10.84
CA LEU A 228 -20.07 -0.21 9.61
C LEU A 228 -20.14 1.07 8.77
N MET A 229 -20.31 2.23 9.40
CA MET A 229 -20.31 3.52 8.70
C MET A 229 -18.96 3.78 8.02
N LEU A 230 -17.85 3.55 8.72
CA LEU A 230 -16.49 3.67 8.18
C LEU A 230 -16.28 2.75 6.98
N HIS A 231 -16.56 1.45 7.13
CA HIS A 231 -16.30 0.47 6.08
C HIS A 231 -17.30 0.54 4.92
N GLY A 232 -18.53 0.99 5.19
CA GLY A 232 -19.50 1.32 4.15
C GLY A 232 -19.05 2.52 3.32
N TYR A 233 -18.50 3.56 3.97
CA TYR A 233 -17.91 4.70 3.29
C TYR A 233 -16.68 4.33 2.45
N ILE A 234 -15.78 3.48 2.95
CA ILE A 234 -14.64 2.98 2.17
C ILE A 234 -15.13 2.23 0.92
N THR A 235 -16.09 1.33 1.09
CA THR A 235 -16.66 0.53 -0.02
C THR A 235 -17.31 1.42 -1.09
N SER A 236 -18.04 2.45 -0.68
CA SER A 236 -18.73 3.37 -1.61
C SER A 236 -17.78 4.30 -2.37
N ASN A 237 -16.50 4.33 -2.05
CA ASN A 237 -15.52 5.13 -2.78
C ASN A 237 -14.70 4.32 -3.80
N VAL A 238 -14.73 2.99 -3.74
CA VAL A 238 -13.94 2.09 -4.61
C VAL A 238 -12.49 2.59 -4.73
N PRO A 239 -11.74 2.69 -3.60
CA PRO A 239 -10.44 3.32 -3.59
C PRO A 239 -9.45 2.57 -4.49
N MET A 240 -8.56 3.33 -5.13
CA MET A 240 -7.46 2.80 -5.92
C MET A 240 -6.60 1.85 -5.08
N GLY A 241 -6.15 0.74 -5.67
CA GLY A 241 -5.53 -0.38 -4.95
C GLY A 241 -6.50 -1.50 -4.56
N VAL A 242 -7.82 -1.22 -4.49
CA VAL A 242 -8.91 -2.20 -4.31
C VAL A 242 -8.72 -3.10 -3.07
N PRO A 243 -8.69 -2.54 -1.85
CA PRO A 243 -8.63 -3.33 -0.62
C PRO A 243 -10.01 -3.93 -0.29
N ILE A 244 -10.79 -4.36 -1.28
CA ILE A 244 -12.20 -4.68 -1.08
C ILE A 244 -12.33 -5.93 -0.22
N GLU A 245 -11.57 -6.96 -0.53
CA GLU A 245 -11.51 -8.22 0.23
C GLU A 245 -11.04 -7.97 1.66
N TRP A 246 -10.01 -7.13 1.82
CA TRP A 246 -9.54 -6.69 3.13
C TRP A 246 -10.66 -5.97 3.91
N ASN A 247 -11.39 -5.06 3.26
CA ASN A 247 -12.48 -4.32 3.87
C ASN A 247 -13.62 -5.25 4.34
N PHE A 248 -13.98 -6.25 3.51
CA PHE A 248 -14.93 -7.29 3.89
C PHE A 248 -14.43 -8.12 5.08
N MET A 249 -13.17 -8.55 5.07
CA MET A 249 -12.57 -9.33 6.15
C MET A 249 -12.56 -8.56 7.48
N VAL A 250 -12.30 -7.26 7.43
CA VAL A 250 -12.29 -6.37 8.60
C VAL A 250 -13.69 -6.18 9.18
N VAL A 251 -14.72 -6.01 8.34
CA VAL A 251 -16.14 -5.98 8.79
C VAL A 251 -16.54 -7.33 9.39
N TYR A 252 -16.21 -8.43 8.71
CA TYR A 252 -16.46 -9.78 9.22
C TYR A 252 -15.76 -10.00 10.56
N GLY A 253 -14.51 -9.56 10.72
CA GLY A 253 -13.78 -9.58 11.98
C GLY A 253 -14.44 -8.76 13.08
N GLY A 254 -15.00 -7.60 12.76
CA GLY A 254 -15.83 -6.83 13.70
C GLY A 254 -16.96 -7.67 14.30
N PHE A 255 -17.75 -8.34 13.47
CA PHE A 255 -18.83 -9.19 13.94
C PHE A 255 -18.35 -10.48 14.61
N ALA A 256 -17.39 -11.17 13.99
CA ALA A 256 -16.92 -12.46 14.46
C ALA A 256 -16.14 -12.36 15.77
N LEU A 257 -15.44 -11.25 16.04
CA LEU A 257 -14.63 -11.06 17.24
C LEU A 257 -15.36 -10.22 18.30
N PHE A 258 -15.92 -9.07 17.95
CA PHE A 258 -16.45 -8.13 18.95
C PHE A 258 -17.92 -8.39 19.24
N TRP A 259 -18.75 -8.51 18.20
CA TRP A 259 -20.18 -8.76 18.39
C TRP A 259 -20.48 -10.15 18.94
N ALA A 260 -19.78 -11.18 18.45
CA ALA A 260 -20.02 -12.57 18.85
C ALA A 260 -19.39 -12.93 20.20
N HIS A 261 -18.36 -12.21 20.65
CA HIS A 261 -17.62 -12.48 21.88
C HIS A 261 -17.39 -11.20 22.68
N PRO A 262 -18.44 -10.46 23.08
CA PRO A 262 -18.29 -9.18 23.78
C PRO A 262 -17.64 -9.32 25.16
N ASP A 263 -17.68 -10.51 25.74
CA ASP A 263 -17.09 -10.88 27.04
C ASP A 263 -15.57 -11.02 26.99
N VAL A 264 -14.99 -11.42 25.85
CA VAL A 264 -13.53 -11.62 25.71
C VAL A 264 -12.79 -10.28 25.59
N ARG A 265 -11.82 -10.05 26.46
CA ARG A 265 -10.95 -8.87 26.45
C ARG A 265 -9.57 -9.17 25.86
N VAL A 266 -8.87 -8.14 25.38
CA VAL A 266 -7.52 -8.31 24.79
C VAL A 266 -6.48 -8.79 25.80
N TRP A 267 -6.68 -8.49 27.10
CA TRP A 267 -5.81 -8.96 28.18
C TRP A 267 -6.09 -10.41 28.59
N ASP A 268 -7.13 -11.04 28.06
CA ASP A 268 -7.44 -12.46 28.32
C ASP A 268 -6.59 -13.42 27.47
N LEU A 269 -5.58 -12.91 26.76
CA LEU A 269 -4.71 -13.67 25.85
C LEU A 269 -4.10 -14.93 26.50
N GLY A 270 -3.75 -14.84 27.79
CA GLY A 270 -3.26 -15.97 28.58
C GLY A 270 -1.84 -16.45 28.24
N SER A 271 -1.05 -15.68 27.48
CA SER A 271 0.34 -16.04 27.11
C SER A 271 1.23 -14.79 27.07
N LEU A 272 2.09 -14.63 28.08
CA LEU A 272 3.02 -13.49 28.16
C LEU A 272 4.03 -13.45 27.00
N PRO A 273 4.68 -14.56 26.59
CA PRO A 273 5.59 -14.54 25.44
C PRO A 273 4.90 -14.07 24.16
N LEU A 274 3.68 -14.55 23.90
CA LEU A 274 2.90 -14.09 22.75
C LEU A 274 2.50 -12.62 22.89
N ALA A 275 2.11 -12.17 24.09
CA ALA A 275 1.78 -10.76 24.33
C ALA A 275 2.95 -9.83 23.99
N LEU A 276 4.18 -10.22 24.33
CA LEU A 276 5.38 -9.44 23.99
C LEU A 276 5.65 -9.41 22.48
N VAL A 277 5.49 -10.57 21.81
CA VAL A 277 5.60 -10.64 20.34
C VAL A 277 4.55 -9.77 19.66
N LEU A 278 3.28 -9.85 20.10
CA LEU A 278 2.21 -9.00 19.58
C LEU A 278 2.45 -7.53 19.90
N GLY A 279 2.97 -7.18 21.08
CA GLY A 279 3.35 -5.80 21.40
C GLY A 279 4.40 -5.25 20.43
N LEU A 280 5.40 -6.04 20.08
CA LEU A 280 6.39 -5.65 19.06
C LEU A 280 5.75 -5.49 17.67
N LEU A 281 4.95 -6.47 17.24
CA LEU A 281 4.38 -6.48 15.88
C LEU A 281 3.26 -5.46 15.67
N LEU A 282 2.43 -5.23 16.70
CA LEU A 282 1.21 -4.43 16.61
C LEU A 282 1.38 -3.00 17.15
N ILE A 283 2.45 -2.72 17.91
CA ILE A 283 2.74 -1.38 18.45
C ILE A 283 4.14 -0.95 18.05
N GLY A 284 5.16 -1.75 18.35
CA GLY A 284 6.56 -1.40 18.10
C GLY A 284 6.87 -1.10 16.63
N LEU A 285 6.58 -2.05 15.73
CA LEU A 285 6.80 -1.89 14.29
C LEU A 285 5.96 -0.75 13.68
N PRO A 286 4.64 -0.64 13.92
CA PRO A 286 3.86 0.51 13.49
C PRO A 286 4.38 1.85 13.99
N LEU A 287 4.72 1.97 15.28
CA LEU A 287 5.25 3.20 15.85
C LEU A 287 6.56 3.60 15.17
N LEU A 288 7.52 2.68 15.08
CA LEU A 288 8.79 2.92 14.41
C LEU A 288 8.60 3.27 12.93
N GLY A 289 7.67 2.61 12.24
CA GLY A 289 7.36 2.91 10.84
C GLY A 289 6.63 4.23 10.61
N ASN A 290 5.96 4.78 11.61
CA ASN A 290 5.39 6.13 11.54
C ASN A 290 6.46 7.21 11.86
N LEU A 291 7.40 6.93 12.76
CA LEU A 291 8.50 7.84 13.12
C LEU A 291 9.65 7.83 12.11
N ALA A 292 9.96 6.68 11.54
CA ALA A 292 11.06 6.45 10.59
C ALA A 292 10.54 5.71 9.35
N PRO A 293 9.68 6.35 8.53
CA PRO A 293 8.94 5.68 7.47
C PRO A 293 9.78 5.12 6.33
N LYS A 294 11.04 5.52 6.22
CA LYS A 294 12.04 4.95 5.29
C LYS A 294 12.50 3.55 5.69
N ALA A 295 12.46 3.22 6.98
CA ALA A 295 13.02 1.98 7.52
C ALA A 295 12.03 0.82 7.48
N ILE A 296 10.74 1.11 7.65
CA ILE A 296 9.68 0.10 7.76
C ILE A 296 8.66 0.30 6.64
N SER A 297 8.35 -0.81 5.98
CA SER A 297 7.32 -0.91 4.94
C SER A 297 6.04 -0.20 5.36
N PHE A 298 5.39 0.43 4.39
CA PHE A 298 4.08 1.06 4.53
C PHE A 298 3.04 0.13 5.18
N LEU A 299 3.05 -1.15 4.82
CA LEU A 299 2.08 -2.15 5.29
C LEU A 299 2.38 -2.59 6.71
N LEU A 300 3.63 -2.92 7.01
CA LEU A 300 4.05 -3.24 8.38
C LEU A 300 3.83 -2.07 9.35
N ALA A 301 3.90 -0.84 8.84
CA ALA A 301 3.63 0.37 9.59
C ALA A 301 2.13 0.69 9.74
N MET A 302 1.25 -0.08 9.07
CA MET A 302 -0.21 0.09 9.02
C MET A 302 -0.66 1.50 8.60
N ARG A 303 0.06 2.14 7.67
CA ARG A 303 -0.17 3.54 7.25
C ARG A 303 -1.28 3.71 6.19
N TYR A 304 -2.31 2.87 6.26
CA TYR A 304 -3.26 2.66 5.16
C TYR A 304 -4.03 3.93 4.76
N TYR A 305 -4.03 4.22 3.45
CA TYR A 305 -4.89 5.22 2.79
C TYR A 305 -4.81 6.65 3.36
N ALA A 306 -3.69 7.02 3.98
CA ALA A 306 -3.55 8.33 4.61
C ALA A 306 -3.03 9.45 3.70
N GLY A 307 -2.68 9.15 2.45
CA GLY A 307 -2.04 10.13 1.54
C GLY A 307 -0.51 10.15 1.67
N ASN A 308 -0.01 9.67 2.80
CA ASN A 308 1.38 9.73 3.20
C ASN A 308 2.17 8.44 2.87
N TRP A 309 2.18 8.02 1.61
CA TRP A 309 2.96 6.86 1.17
C TRP A 309 4.13 7.28 0.28
N ALA A 310 5.25 6.56 0.42
CA ALA A 310 6.39 6.69 -0.46
C ALA A 310 5.97 6.34 -1.88
N TYR A 311 6.56 6.99 -2.87
CA TYR A 311 6.31 6.66 -4.26
C TYR A 311 7.52 6.93 -5.14
N SER A 312 7.45 6.52 -6.40
CA SER A 312 8.46 6.85 -7.39
C SER A 312 7.87 7.08 -8.76
N ILE A 313 8.51 7.91 -9.57
CA ILE A 313 8.21 8.09 -10.99
C ILE A 313 9.38 7.57 -11.80
N TRP A 314 9.08 6.84 -12.87
CA TRP A 314 10.05 6.21 -13.77
C TRP A 314 9.91 6.85 -15.15
N LEU A 315 11.00 7.39 -15.67
CA LEU A 315 11.08 8.16 -16.90
C LEU A 315 11.97 7.39 -17.88
N PHE A 316 11.36 6.77 -18.89
CA PHE A 316 12.06 5.98 -19.91
C PHE A 316 12.28 6.81 -21.17
N ARG A 317 13.53 7.09 -21.54
CA ARG A 317 13.84 7.88 -22.74
C ARG A 317 13.45 7.12 -24.01
N GLY A 318 12.61 7.73 -24.85
CA GLY A 318 12.11 7.13 -26.08
C GLY A 318 11.58 5.70 -25.86
N GLU A 319 12.10 4.75 -26.63
CA GLU A 319 11.68 3.35 -26.57
C GLU A 319 12.50 2.49 -25.57
N SER A 320 13.25 3.12 -24.64
CA SER A 320 14.11 2.36 -23.70
C SER A 320 13.31 1.40 -22.80
N HIS A 321 12.02 1.68 -22.57
CA HIS A 321 11.10 0.80 -21.85
C HIS A 321 11.06 -0.63 -22.45
N ARG A 322 11.33 -0.81 -23.75
CA ARG A 322 11.42 -2.14 -24.40
C ARG A 322 12.53 -3.01 -23.82
N LYS A 323 13.57 -2.44 -23.20
CA LYS A 323 14.60 -3.23 -22.50
C LYS A 323 14.01 -4.06 -21.35
N LEU A 324 12.83 -3.70 -20.83
CA LEU A 324 12.08 -4.49 -19.84
C LEU A 324 11.63 -5.87 -20.38
N ASP A 325 11.62 -6.11 -21.69
CA ASP A 325 11.32 -7.43 -22.26
C ASP A 325 12.41 -8.47 -22.01
N ARG A 326 13.58 -8.06 -21.50
CA ARG A 326 14.63 -8.95 -20.98
C ARG A 326 14.22 -9.62 -19.67
N LEU A 327 13.22 -9.10 -18.97
CA LEU A 327 12.73 -9.67 -17.71
C LEU A 327 11.93 -10.94 -17.98
N THR A 328 12.06 -11.91 -17.06
CA THR A 328 11.07 -12.99 -16.97
C THR A 328 9.82 -12.42 -16.31
N LYS A 329 8.79 -12.13 -17.12
CA LYS A 329 7.51 -11.53 -16.69
C LYS A 329 6.35 -12.12 -17.46
N VAL A 330 5.14 -11.99 -16.91
CA VAL A 330 3.91 -12.47 -17.55
C VAL A 330 3.11 -11.31 -18.15
N SER A 331 3.08 -10.16 -17.48
CA SER A 331 2.43 -8.96 -17.98
C SER A 331 3.33 -8.23 -19.00
N PRO A 332 2.83 -7.94 -20.21
CA PRO A 332 3.54 -7.08 -21.15
C PRO A 332 3.47 -5.60 -20.72
N TRP A 333 4.01 -4.72 -21.54
CA TRP A 333 3.94 -3.28 -21.31
C TRP A 333 2.49 -2.82 -21.11
N ILE A 334 2.26 -1.80 -20.27
CA ILE A 334 0.91 -1.45 -19.83
C ILE A 334 -0.01 -1.10 -21.00
N TYR A 335 0.51 -0.37 -21.98
CA TYR A 335 -0.26 -0.02 -23.17
C TYR A 335 -0.52 -1.22 -24.06
N ASP A 336 0.40 -2.17 -24.19
CA ASP A 336 0.19 -3.40 -24.96
C ASP A 336 -0.90 -4.29 -24.34
N GLN A 337 -1.13 -4.18 -23.03
CA GLN A 337 -2.27 -4.84 -22.38
C GLN A 337 -3.58 -4.13 -22.72
N LEU A 338 -3.60 -2.80 -22.65
CA LEU A 338 -4.77 -1.96 -22.89
C LEU A 338 -5.20 -1.93 -24.36
N ASP A 339 -4.24 -1.93 -25.29
CA ASP A 339 -4.46 -1.86 -26.74
C ASP A 339 -5.17 -3.12 -27.28
N ARG A 340 -5.34 -4.17 -26.45
CA ARG A 340 -6.19 -5.33 -26.72
C ARG A 340 -7.68 -5.03 -26.57
N PHE A 341 -8.01 -4.00 -25.79
CA PHE A 341 -9.39 -3.65 -25.40
C PHE A 341 -9.80 -2.26 -25.89
N TYR A 342 -8.84 -1.38 -26.10
CA TYR A 342 -9.05 0.03 -26.41
C TYR A 342 -8.15 0.48 -27.57
N ASP A 343 -8.55 1.54 -28.27
CA ASP A 343 -7.64 2.24 -29.17
C ASP A 343 -6.52 2.94 -28.40
N ARG A 344 -5.40 3.24 -29.07
CA ARG A 344 -4.21 3.79 -28.43
C ARG A 344 -4.46 5.11 -27.71
N ALA A 345 -5.30 6.00 -28.25
CA ALA A 345 -5.57 7.29 -27.63
C ALA A 345 -6.34 7.09 -26.31
N THR A 346 -7.31 6.17 -26.29
CA THR A 346 -8.00 5.77 -25.07
C THR A 346 -7.04 5.14 -24.05
N SER A 347 -6.14 4.25 -24.47
CA SER A 347 -5.12 3.66 -23.59
C SER A 347 -4.23 4.71 -22.93
N ILE A 348 -3.74 5.69 -23.72
CA ILE A 348 -2.98 6.84 -23.24
C ILE A 348 -3.79 7.64 -22.21
N GLY A 349 -5.05 7.94 -22.52
CA GLY A 349 -5.95 8.65 -21.60
C GLY A 349 -6.20 7.91 -20.29
N LEU A 350 -6.34 6.57 -20.32
CA LEU A 350 -6.55 5.75 -19.13
C LEU A 350 -5.31 5.75 -18.21
N VAL A 351 -4.12 5.54 -18.76
CA VAL A 351 -2.87 5.60 -17.97
C VAL A 351 -2.60 7.02 -17.49
N GLY A 352 -2.91 8.05 -18.28
CA GLY A 352 -2.78 9.45 -17.90
C GLY A 352 -3.60 9.83 -16.65
N LYS A 353 -4.70 9.13 -16.36
CA LYS A 353 -5.45 9.31 -15.10
C LYS A 353 -4.64 8.94 -13.86
N VAL A 354 -3.69 8.02 -13.97
CA VAL A 354 -2.78 7.65 -12.86
C VAL A 354 -1.82 8.81 -12.55
N MET A 355 -1.30 9.48 -13.57
CA MET A 355 -0.49 10.70 -13.41
C MET A 355 -1.32 11.82 -12.75
N ALA A 356 -2.53 12.07 -13.25
CA ALA A 356 -3.43 13.06 -12.65
C ALA A 356 -3.75 12.72 -11.18
N PHE A 357 -4.08 11.46 -10.89
CA PHE A 357 -4.27 10.98 -9.52
C PHE A 357 -3.07 11.31 -8.63
N ARG A 358 -1.85 11.01 -9.09
CA ARG A 358 -0.62 11.28 -8.35
C ARG A 358 -0.47 12.76 -8.04
N LEU A 359 -0.56 13.61 -9.05
CA LEU A 359 -0.39 15.07 -8.94
C LEU A 359 -1.45 15.72 -8.04
N MET A 360 -2.66 15.17 -8.02
CA MET A 360 -3.74 15.68 -7.19
C MET A 360 -3.51 15.42 -5.69
N HIS A 361 -2.63 14.50 -5.31
CA HIS A 361 -2.25 14.26 -3.91
C HIS A 361 -1.11 15.19 -3.48
N LEU A 362 -1.08 15.56 -2.19
CA LEU A 362 -0.10 16.50 -1.64
C LEU A 362 1.36 16.09 -1.95
N HIS A 363 1.67 14.80 -1.84
CA HIS A 363 2.96 14.23 -2.22
C HIS A 363 3.33 14.49 -3.70
N GLY A 364 2.38 14.33 -4.61
CA GLY A 364 2.61 14.48 -6.04
C GLY A 364 2.88 15.92 -6.47
N ARG A 365 2.53 16.91 -5.66
CA ARG A 365 2.84 18.33 -5.93
C ARG A 365 4.33 18.66 -5.90
N ALA A 366 5.16 17.72 -5.45
CA ALA A 366 6.61 17.80 -5.62
C ALA A 366 7.04 17.66 -7.10
N LEU A 367 6.27 16.93 -7.91
CA LEU A 367 6.68 16.53 -9.26
C LEU A 367 6.88 17.68 -10.25
N PRO A 368 6.06 18.75 -10.27
CA PRO A 368 6.35 19.93 -11.11
C PRO A 368 7.74 20.53 -10.89
N SER A 369 8.26 20.45 -9.66
CA SER A 369 9.60 20.92 -9.31
C SER A 369 10.70 19.86 -9.53
N LEU A 370 10.38 18.56 -9.41
CA LEU A 370 11.35 17.47 -9.49
C LEU A 370 11.56 16.94 -10.92
N ILE A 371 10.52 16.93 -11.77
CA ILE A 371 10.63 16.44 -13.15
C ILE A 371 11.65 17.25 -13.97
N PRO A 372 11.64 18.60 -13.96
CA PRO A 372 12.62 19.39 -14.70
C PRO A 372 14.07 19.19 -14.23
N LYS A 373 14.26 18.73 -12.99
CA LYS A 373 15.58 18.36 -12.46
C LYS A 373 16.01 16.97 -12.92
N ALA A 374 15.06 16.04 -13.08
CA ALA A 374 15.34 14.66 -13.44
C ALA A 374 15.65 14.48 -14.93
N VAL A 375 14.96 15.23 -15.80
CA VAL A 375 15.10 15.15 -17.25
C VAL A 375 15.05 16.53 -17.90
N PRO A 376 15.85 16.80 -18.96
CA PRO A 376 15.84 18.09 -19.64
C PRO A 376 14.51 18.44 -20.31
N ASP A 377 13.87 17.45 -20.94
CA ASP A 377 12.58 17.59 -21.60
C ASP A 377 11.76 16.33 -21.36
N LEU A 378 10.59 16.48 -20.73
CA LEU A 378 9.70 15.35 -20.43
C LEU A 378 9.16 14.70 -21.71
N ARG A 379 9.05 15.42 -22.83
CA ARG A 379 8.51 14.90 -24.10
C ARG A 379 9.36 13.80 -24.71
N ASP A 380 10.64 13.74 -24.34
CA ASP A 380 11.55 12.68 -24.77
C ASP A 380 11.43 11.40 -23.93
N TYR A 381 10.56 11.38 -22.91
CA TYR A 381 10.44 10.30 -21.94
C TYR A 381 9.00 9.81 -21.77
N GLU A 382 8.86 8.50 -21.69
CA GLU A 382 7.64 7.85 -21.24
C GLU A 382 7.57 7.90 -19.70
N TYR A 383 6.50 8.49 -19.17
CA TYR A 383 6.26 8.63 -17.74
C TYR A 383 5.48 7.42 -17.22
N LEU A 384 5.98 6.78 -16.17
CA LEU A 384 5.24 5.73 -15.47
C LEU A 384 5.31 5.89 -13.95
N ASP A 385 4.17 5.73 -13.27
CA ASP A 385 4.16 5.59 -11.80
C ASP A 385 4.81 4.25 -11.42
N GLY A 386 5.65 4.26 -10.39
CA GLY A 386 6.41 3.11 -9.92
C GLY A 386 5.54 1.94 -9.50
N GLU A 387 4.28 2.18 -9.11
CA GLU A 387 3.30 1.12 -8.86
C GLU A 387 3.09 0.22 -10.09
N LEU A 388 3.01 0.82 -11.29
CA LEU A 388 2.84 0.07 -12.54
C LEU A 388 4.13 -0.70 -12.90
N VAL A 389 5.30 -0.12 -12.62
CA VAL A 389 6.59 -0.80 -12.81
C VAL A 389 6.74 -1.98 -11.86
N ALA A 390 6.46 -1.81 -10.57
CA ALA A 390 6.45 -2.89 -9.58
C ALA A 390 5.46 -3.98 -9.97
N GLY A 391 4.24 -3.62 -10.37
CA GLY A 391 3.24 -4.58 -10.77
C GLY A 391 3.69 -5.47 -11.93
N MET A 392 4.31 -4.87 -12.94
CA MET A 392 4.85 -5.56 -14.11
C MET A 392 6.10 -6.39 -13.82
N ALA A 393 7.04 -5.86 -13.05
CA ALA A 393 8.34 -6.48 -12.80
C ALA A 393 8.30 -7.54 -11.68
N LEU A 394 7.58 -7.26 -10.60
CA LEU A 394 7.54 -8.10 -9.40
C LEU A 394 6.34 -9.04 -9.37
N GLY A 395 5.29 -8.73 -10.15
CA GLY A 395 4.03 -9.46 -10.18
C GLY A 395 3.01 -9.00 -9.14
N TRP A 396 3.35 -8.01 -8.30
CA TRP A 396 2.49 -7.49 -7.25
C TRP A 396 2.85 -6.05 -6.88
N ASN A 397 1.85 -5.24 -6.55
CA ASN A 397 2.00 -3.86 -6.07
C ASN A 397 0.74 -3.46 -5.27
N PHE A 398 0.89 -2.61 -4.26
CA PHE A 398 -0.20 -2.22 -3.37
C PHE A 398 0.11 -0.96 -2.55
N GLY A 399 0.55 0.11 -3.19
CA GLY A 399 0.78 1.40 -2.52
C GLY A 399 2.02 1.46 -1.63
N ASP A 400 2.85 0.40 -1.63
CA ASP A 400 4.10 0.36 -0.87
C ASP A 400 5.27 0.78 -1.77
N GLY A 401 5.63 2.06 -1.69
CA GLY A 401 6.72 2.65 -2.45
C GLY A 401 8.09 2.01 -2.24
N HIS A 402 8.28 1.22 -1.17
CA HIS A 402 9.52 0.48 -0.96
C HIS A 402 9.69 -0.70 -1.92
N LEU A 403 8.62 -1.14 -2.61
CA LEU A 403 8.69 -2.14 -3.67
C LEU A 403 9.18 -1.58 -5.01
N HIS A 404 9.10 -0.28 -5.21
CA HIS A 404 9.59 0.39 -6.43
C HIS A 404 10.56 1.50 -6.08
N ASN A 405 11.42 1.27 -5.09
CA ASN A 405 12.53 2.14 -4.75
C ASN A 405 13.81 1.73 -5.50
N GLU A 406 14.96 2.25 -5.06
CA GLU A 406 16.28 1.99 -5.64
C GLU A 406 16.65 0.49 -5.64
N GLY A 407 16.04 -0.31 -4.77
CA GLY A 407 16.16 -1.77 -4.80
C GLY A 407 15.65 -2.37 -6.10
N LEU A 408 14.45 -1.95 -6.55
CA LEU A 408 13.91 -2.37 -7.85
C LEU A 408 14.72 -1.77 -8.99
N LEU A 409 15.15 -0.51 -8.89
CA LEU A 409 15.99 0.13 -9.91
C LEU A 409 17.27 -0.67 -10.17
N ARG A 410 17.99 -1.06 -9.11
CA ARG A 410 19.19 -1.90 -9.23
C ARG A 410 18.88 -3.28 -9.82
N ALA A 411 17.77 -3.90 -9.39
CA ALA A 411 17.35 -5.18 -9.93
C ALA A 411 17.05 -5.11 -11.44
N LEU A 412 16.38 -4.05 -11.89
CA LEU A 412 16.09 -3.83 -13.30
C LEU A 412 17.36 -3.47 -14.07
N GLN A 413 18.23 -2.61 -13.55
CA GLN A 413 19.50 -2.29 -14.20
C GLN A 413 20.35 -3.54 -14.44
N SER A 414 20.48 -4.41 -13.44
CA SER A 414 21.30 -5.64 -13.55
C SER A 414 20.78 -6.63 -14.61
N GLN A 415 19.51 -6.53 -14.99
CA GLN A 415 18.87 -7.44 -15.94
C GLN A 415 18.66 -6.81 -17.32
N CYS A 416 18.44 -5.50 -17.36
CA CYS A 416 18.05 -4.79 -18.58
C CYS A 416 19.19 -3.97 -19.18
N ALA A 417 20.24 -3.64 -18.42
CA ALA A 417 21.40 -2.86 -18.85
C ALA A 417 21.00 -1.57 -19.59
N PHE A 418 20.34 -0.66 -18.87
CA PHE A 418 20.09 0.69 -19.36
C PHE A 418 21.41 1.46 -19.46
N GLU A 419 21.49 2.35 -20.43
CA GLU A 419 22.59 3.30 -20.63
C GLU A 419 22.31 4.61 -19.89
N PRO A 420 23.34 5.45 -19.64
CA PRO A 420 23.16 6.71 -18.93
C PRO A 420 22.05 7.59 -19.54
N GLY A 421 21.07 7.96 -18.72
CA GLY A 421 19.94 8.81 -19.12
C GLY A 421 18.81 8.08 -19.84
N GLU A 422 18.88 6.77 -20.06
CA GLU A 422 17.76 6.01 -20.63
C GLU A 422 16.63 5.76 -19.63
N LEU A 423 16.97 5.63 -18.34
CA LEU A 423 16.00 5.44 -17.27
C LEU A 423 16.37 6.29 -16.07
N ARG A 424 15.57 7.34 -15.84
CA ARG A 424 15.65 8.22 -14.67
C ARG A 424 14.48 7.92 -13.74
N CYS A 425 14.75 7.91 -12.44
CA CYS A 425 13.74 7.70 -11.43
C CYS A 425 13.76 8.83 -10.41
N ILE A 426 12.57 9.29 -10.01
CA ILE A 426 12.37 10.19 -8.89
C ILE A 426 11.76 9.36 -7.77
N PHE A 427 12.40 9.30 -6.60
CA PHE A 427 11.88 8.64 -5.40
C PHE A 427 11.53 9.70 -4.37
N VAL A 428 10.31 9.66 -3.84
CA VAL A 428 9.87 10.56 -2.77
C VAL A 428 9.42 9.70 -1.59
N GLU A 429 10.03 9.96 -0.43
CA GLU A 429 9.75 9.23 0.80
C GLU A 429 8.51 9.78 1.52
N SER A 430 7.88 8.95 2.32
CA SER A 430 6.81 9.40 3.23
C SER A 430 7.31 10.44 4.26
N GLN A 431 6.42 11.35 4.63
CA GLN A 431 6.62 12.27 5.74
C GLN A 431 6.66 11.50 7.09
N PRO A 432 7.70 11.66 7.92
CA PRO A 432 7.70 11.17 9.29
C PRO A 432 6.59 11.81 10.13
N LEU A 433 6.05 11.09 11.11
CA LEU A 433 5.10 11.64 12.07
C LEU A 433 5.73 12.81 12.83
N GLY A 434 5.10 13.99 12.74
CA GLY A 434 5.63 15.24 13.30
C GLY A 434 6.73 15.93 12.48
N GLY A 435 7.19 15.32 11.38
CA GLY A 435 8.16 15.92 10.47
C GLY A 435 7.55 17.05 9.62
N GLY A 436 8.38 17.94 9.06
CA GLY A 436 7.93 19.08 8.23
C GLY A 436 8.27 18.98 6.74
N ALA A 437 8.93 17.91 6.31
CA ALA A 437 9.49 17.79 4.97
C ALA A 437 9.36 16.38 4.38
N LEU A 438 9.44 16.30 3.04
CA LEU A 438 9.55 15.07 2.26
C LEU A 438 10.96 14.94 1.71
N GLU A 439 11.65 13.84 1.99
CA GLU A 439 12.92 13.54 1.34
C GLU A 439 12.68 13.03 -0.08
N TYR A 440 13.53 13.45 -1.02
CA TYR A 440 13.54 12.93 -2.38
C TYR A 440 14.94 12.58 -2.86
N ARG A 441 14.98 11.71 -3.86
CA ARG A 441 16.19 11.27 -4.56
C ARG A 441 15.89 11.17 -6.04
N ILE A 442 16.83 11.60 -6.88
CA ILE A 442 16.78 11.42 -8.33
C ILE A 442 17.93 10.48 -8.68
N CYS A 443 17.63 9.40 -9.40
CA CYS A 443 18.64 8.43 -9.79
C CYS A 443 18.56 8.12 -11.28
N ASP A 444 19.70 7.78 -11.84
CA ASP A 444 19.83 7.04 -13.08
C ASP A 444 19.97 5.56 -12.80
N ALA A 445 19.41 4.74 -13.69
CA ALA A 445 19.65 3.30 -13.64
C ALA A 445 21.14 2.95 -13.81
N ALA A 446 21.87 3.61 -14.72
CA ALA A 446 23.25 3.28 -15.06
C ALA A 446 24.28 4.05 -14.22
N SER A 447 24.08 5.36 -14.01
CA SER A 447 25.03 6.24 -13.33
C SER A 447 24.76 6.43 -11.83
N GLY A 448 23.68 5.90 -11.28
CA GLY A 448 23.36 5.99 -9.85
C GLY A 448 22.68 7.30 -9.43
N GLU A 449 22.86 7.71 -8.17
CA GLU A 449 22.22 8.91 -7.61
C GLU A 449 22.76 10.19 -8.25
N LEU A 450 21.85 11.06 -8.69
CA LEU A 450 22.14 12.35 -9.30
C LEU A 450 21.90 13.51 -8.34
N GLU A 451 20.81 13.43 -7.57
CA GLU A 451 20.40 14.47 -6.65
C GLU A 451 19.69 13.86 -5.44
N ARG A 452 19.86 14.50 -4.29
CA ARG A 452 19.13 14.22 -3.05
C ARG A 452 18.77 15.53 -2.39
N GLY A 453 17.55 15.62 -1.88
CA GLY A 453 17.11 16.79 -1.16
C GLY A 453 15.86 16.55 -0.33
N ALA A 454 15.29 17.65 0.16
CA ALA A 454 14.01 17.65 0.85
C ALA A 454 13.14 18.81 0.37
N LEU A 455 11.81 18.65 0.46
CA LEU A 455 10.81 19.66 0.13
C LEU A 455 9.93 19.92 1.35
N ALA A 456 9.68 21.19 1.67
CA ALA A 456 8.84 21.53 2.80
C ALA A 456 7.37 21.20 2.51
N VAL A 457 6.72 20.46 3.40
CA VAL A 457 5.30 20.11 3.26
C VAL A 457 4.42 21.37 3.25
N ALA A 458 4.83 22.41 3.98
CA ALA A 458 4.16 23.71 4.00
C ALA A 458 4.10 24.36 2.60
N GLU A 459 5.18 24.29 1.82
CA GLU A 459 5.23 24.84 0.45
C GLU A 459 4.35 24.01 -0.50
N LEU A 460 4.45 22.68 -0.42
CA LEU A 460 3.64 21.78 -1.26
C LEU A 460 2.13 21.96 -1.03
N ARG A 461 1.72 22.36 0.17
CA ARG A 461 0.30 22.65 0.49
C ARG A 461 -0.23 23.84 -0.28
N GLU A 462 0.61 24.82 -0.59
CA GLU A 462 0.22 26.02 -1.33
C GLU A 462 0.22 25.82 -2.85
N MET A 463 0.94 24.81 -3.36
CA MET A 463 1.04 24.49 -4.78
C MET A 463 -0.26 23.89 -5.37
N GLN A 464 -0.48 24.14 -6.66
CA GLN A 464 -1.48 23.43 -7.47
C GLN A 464 -0.96 22.04 -7.90
N PRO A 465 -1.86 21.08 -8.19
CA PRO A 465 -1.49 19.78 -8.76
C PRO A 465 -0.67 19.87 -10.05
N TRP A 466 -1.00 20.83 -10.90
CA TRP A 466 -0.34 21.09 -12.18
C TRP A 466 -0.22 22.59 -12.43
N GLY A 467 0.79 22.97 -13.22
CA GLY A 467 1.18 24.37 -13.46
C GLY A 467 2.54 24.69 -12.84
N ALA A 468 3.27 25.64 -13.43
CA ALA A 468 4.51 26.13 -12.84
C ALA A 468 4.24 26.78 -11.47
N PRO A 469 5.19 26.72 -10.51
CA PRO A 469 5.12 27.56 -9.32
C PRO A 469 4.83 28.99 -9.77
N SER A 470 3.80 29.62 -9.20
CA SER A 470 3.46 30.97 -9.62
C SER A 470 4.68 31.88 -9.40
N ALA A 471 4.99 32.75 -10.35
CA ALA A 471 6.10 33.72 -10.21
C ALA A 471 5.95 34.64 -8.98
N LEU A 472 4.82 34.60 -8.28
CA LEU A 472 4.57 35.30 -7.01
C LEU A 472 5.39 34.74 -5.84
N ASP A 473 6.00 33.55 -5.97
CA ASP A 473 6.90 32.98 -4.94
C ASP A 473 8.36 33.45 -5.06
N SER A 474 8.69 34.26 -6.08
CA SER A 474 10.06 34.76 -6.32
C SER A 474 10.31 36.21 -5.88
N GLU A 475 9.35 36.90 -5.26
CA GLU A 475 9.66 38.18 -4.61
C GLU A 475 10.39 37.94 -3.29
N PRO A 476 11.62 38.46 -3.10
CA PRO A 476 12.26 38.43 -1.80
C PRO A 476 11.39 39.23 -0.82
N ARG A 477 10.95 38.57 0.26
CA ARG A 477 10.26 39.24 1.37
C ARG A 477 11.11 40.43 1.80
N ARG A 478 10.60 41.65 1.59
CA ARG A 478 11.25 42.86 2.10
C ARG A 478 11.37 42.75 3.62
N PRO A 479 12.52 43.10 4.22
CA PRO A 479 12.61 43.21 5.66
C PRO A 479 11.64 44.29 6.13
N SER A 480 10.87 43.98 7.17
CA SER A 480 9.99 44.92 7.85
C SER A 480 10.82 46.07 8.43
N GLU A 481 10.49 47.31 8.04
CA GLU A 481 10.81 48.52 8.81
C GLU A 481 9.86 48.67 10.01
#